data_AF-A0A1Y2EYR2-F1
#
_entry.id   AF-A0A1Y2EYR2-F1
#
_cell.length_a   1.000
_cell.length_b   1.000
_cell.length_c   1.000
_cell.angle_alpha   90.00
_cell.angle_beta   90.00
_cell.angle_gamma   90.00
#
_symmetry.space_group_name_H-M   'P 1'
#
loop_
_entity.id
_entity.type
_entity.pdbx_description
1 polymer ?
#
loop_
_entity_poly.entity_id
_entity_poly.type
_entity_poly.pdbx_seq_one_letter_code
_entity_poly.pdbx_strand_id
1 'polypeptide(L)'
;MSNVNEDEVLLLDNQKNKKTFNFNFHIFKNGSIIIYLIVSVIGVILFIVAKSINKQSLNESNDDLPFGFEFLDKNADHGPITVNREKDDGTKLNMYDYIHPEDLSFYYNQEEFDKLEDIINEKNSNYFCEYGTAKPPEAYEGYEIKCPTHYTIKLDYVFYGRHANDTKHCNKYYEGVDVEEERLKSDKECGSEPIEAVKELCEGRVYCSLRPGGSHFTDSCSSKFKYLHIDYHCVKDKVKIKLK
;
A
#
# COMPACT_ATOMS: atom_id res chain seq x y z
N MET A 1 12.12 -3.11 -36.14
CA MET A 1 11.14 -2.01 -36.18
C MET A 1 9.92 -2.50 -35.44
N SER A 2 9.86 -2.22 -34.13
CA SER A 2 8.67 -2.28 -33.26
C SER A 2 9.17 -2.17 -31.81
N ASN A 3 9.41 -0.91 -31.40
CA ASN A 3 9.48 -0.55 -29.98
C ASN A 3 8.04 -0.49 -29.46
N VAL A 4 7.75 -1.23 -28.40
CA VAL A 4 6.62 -0.95 -27.51
C VAL A 4 7.16 -1.12 -26.10
N ASN A 5 7.42 0.01 -25.44
CA ASN A 5 7.59 0.09 -23.99
C ASN A 5 6.24 0.61 -23.47
N GLU A 6 5.53 -0.25 -22.77
CA GLU A 6 4.47 0.15 -21.83
C GLU A 6 5.00 -0.12 -20.42
N ASP A 7 4.46 0.63 -19.46
CA ASP A 7 4.67 0.50 -18.00
C ASP A 7 5.77 1.36 -17.38
N GLU A 8 5.67 2.68 -17.56
CA GLU A 8 6.09 3.62 -16.51
C GLU A 8 4.92 3.82 -15.55
N VAL A 9 4.85 2.91 -14.56
CA VAL A 9 3.94 2.97 -13.43
C VAL A 9 4.19 4.27 -12.66
N LEU A 10 3.17 5.11 -12.56
CA LEU A 10 3.11 6.30 -11.71
C LEU A 10 3.21 5.90 -10.24
N LEU A 11 4.45 5.76 -9.75
CA LEU A 11 4.77 5.75 -8.33
C LEU A 11 4.72 7.18 -7.79
N LEU A 12 3.61 7.56 -7.16
CA LEU A 12 3.58 8.76 -6.32
C LEU A 12 4.15 8.43 -4.93
N ASP A 13 5.47 8.29 -4.86
CA ASP A 13 6.22 8.28 -3.61
C ASP A 13 6.24 9.70 -3.00
N ASN A 14 5.44 9.92 -1.97
CA ASN A 14 5.49 11.14 -1.16
C ASN A 14 6.42 10.95 0.05
N GLN A 15 7.73 10.80 -0.21
CA GLN A 15 8.74 10.89 0.85
C GLN A 15 9.07 12.36 1.14
N LYS A 16 8.28 13.01 2.02
CA LYS A 16 8.69 14.26 2.66
C LYS A 16 9.76 13.99 3.71
N ASN A 17 11.03 14.05 3.29
CA ASN A 17 12.17 14.17 4.18
C ASN A 17 12.18 15.55 4.86
N LYS A 18 11.77 15.60 6.14
CA LYS A 18 11.98 16.77 7.01
C LYS A 18 13.45 16.82 7.43
N LYS A 19 14.28 17.62 6.74
CA LYS A 19 15.59 18.03 7.26
C LYS A 19 15.40 19.13 8.30
N THR A 20 15.54 18.80 9.59
CA THR A 20 15.68 19.78 10.67
C THR A 20 17.11 20.33 10.66
N PHE A 21 17.27 21.60 10.28
CA PHE A 21 18.51 22.35 10.48
C PHE A 21 18.56 22.88 11.91
N ASN A 22 19.53 22.39 12.70
CA ASN A 22 19.87 22.95 14.02
C ASN A 22 20.92 24.05 13.83
N PHE A 23 20.57 25.30 14.14
CA PHE A 23 21.56 26.38 14.28
C PHE A 23 21.94 26.53 15.75
N ASN A 24 23.20 26.24 16.08
CA ASN A 24 23.81 26.56 17.36
C ASN A 24 24.41 27.98 17.29
N PHE A 25 23.94 28.90 18.13
CA PHE A 25 24.51 30.25 18.20
C PHE A 25 25.37 30.38 19.47
N HIS A 26 26.69 30.45 19.30
CA HIS A 26 27.64 30.70 20.38
C HIS A 26 27.78 32.22 20.61
N ILE A 27 27.42 32.70 21.80
CA ILE A 27 27.52 34.10 22.22
C ILE A 27 28.92 34.35 22.79
N PHE A 28 29.69 35.27 22.19
CA PHE A 28 30.89 35.85 22.82
C PHE A 28 30.53 37.14 23.56
N LYS A 29 31.01 37.24 24.81
CA LYS A 29 30.78 38.33 25.75
C LYS A 29 31.71 39.52 25.49
N ASN A 30 31.17 40.68 25.84
CA ASN A 30 31.79 41.98 26.18
C ASN A 30 32.03 42.95 25.02
N GLY A 31 31.09 43.92 24.96
CA GLY A 31 31.21 45.15 24.19
C GLY A 31 30.27 45.18 22.99
N SER A 32 28.94 45.24 23.18
CA SER A 32 27.99 45.65 22.13
C SER A 32 26.51 45.68 22.55
N ILE A 33 26.15 46.49 23.56
CA ILE A 33 24.73 46.82 23.81
C ILE A 33 24.13 47.56 22.60
N ILE A 34 24.96 48.36 21.92
CA ILE A 34 24.57 49.14 20.73
C ILE A 34 24.26 48.22 19.54
N ILE A 35 25.04 47.16 19.30
CA ILE A 35 24.74 46.21 18.21
C ILE A 35 23.46 45.42 18.51
N TYR A 36 23.22 45.02 19.77
CA TYR A 36 21.96 44.38 20.12
C TYR A 36 20.74 45.29 19.88
N LEU A 37 20.85 46.58 20.20
CA LEU A 37 19.80 47.55 19.90
C LEU A 37 19.59 47.72 18.39
N ILE A 38 20.65 47.85 17.60
CA ILE A 38 20.57 47.98 16.14
C ILE A 38 19.98 46.70 15.50
N VAL A 39 20.40 45.52 15.93
CA VAL A 39 19.86 44.24 15.44
C VAL A 39 18.40 44.07 15.83
N SER A 40 17.99 44.51 17.03
CA SER A 40 16.58 44.46 17.44
C SER A 40 15.70 45.41 16.61
N VAL A 41 16.18 46.61 16.30
CA VAL A 41 15.44 47.59 15.49
C VAL A 41 15.33 47.11 14.05
N ILE A 42 16.40 46.57 13.48
CA ILE A 42 16.38 45.96 12.14
C ILE A 42 15.44 44.75 12.12
N GLY A 43 15.45 43.92 13.16
CA GLY A 43 14.55 42.78 13.30
C GLY A 43 13.07 43.18 13.35
N VAL A 44 12.74 44.25 14.09
CA VAL A 44 11.37 44.79 14.15
C VAL A 44 10.95 45.38 12.80
N ILE A 45 11.84 46.11 12.12
CA ILE A 45 11.56 46.66 10.77
C ILE A 45 11.33 45.52 9.77
N LEU A 46 12.18 44.49 9.77
CA LEU A 46 12.00 43.30 8.91
C LEU A 46 10.71 42.55 9.26
N PHE A 47 10.33 42.46 10.53
CA PHE A 47 9.08 41.82 10.95
C PHE A 47 7.85 42.62 10.50
N ILE A 48 7.90 43.95 10.56
CA ILE A 48 6.85 44.85 10.06
C ILE A 48 6.73 44.73 8.53
N VAL A 49 7.87 44.72 7.81
CA VAL A 49 7.90 44.54 6.34
C VAL A 49 7.39 43.16 5.96
N ALA A 50 7.79 42.10 6.66
CA ALA A 50 7.28 40.74 6.43
C ALA A 50 5.77 40.65 6.66
N LYS A 51 5.24 41.31 7.70
CA LYS A 51 3.79 41.38 7.95
C LYS A 51 3.04 42.21 6.91
N SER A 52 3.70 43.20 6.30
CA SER A 52 3.16 44.01 5.19
C SER A 52 3.11 43.22 3.88
N ILE A 53 4.13 42.39 3.60
CA ILE A 53 4.15 41.51 2.43
C ILE A 53 3.10 40.39 2.59
N ASN A 54 2.91 39.88 3.81
CA ASN A 54 1.95 38.81 4.10
C ASN A 54 0.48 39.28 4.18
N LYS A 55 0.20 40.58 3.99
CA LYS A 55 -1.16 41.15 3.98
C LYS A 55 -1.70 41.39 2.56
N GLN A 56 -0.93 41.08 1.52
CA GLN A 56 -1.35 41.24 0.13
C GLN A 56 -1.35 39.91 -0.66
N SER A 57 -1.73 38.81 -0.02
CA SER A 57 -2.29 37.65 -0.73
C SER A 57 -3.78 37.57 -0.41
N LEU A 58 -4.56 38.39 -1.10
CA LEU A 58 -5.96 38.10 -1.34
C LEU A 58 -6.02 36.73 -2.03
N ASN A 59 -6.82 35.84 -1.45
CA ASN A 59 -7.27 34.55 -1.98
C ASN A 59 -7.07 34.37 -3.49
N GLU A 60 -6.10 33.55 -3.86
CA GLU A 60 -6.11 32.82 -5.13
C GLU A 60 -6.24 31.34 -4.76
N SER A 61 -7.37 30.74 -5.10
CA SER A 61 -7.47 29.29 -5.16
C SER A 61 -6.52 28.84 -6.27
N ASN A 62 -5.38 28.28 -5.90
CA ASN A 62 -4.51 27.58 -6.84
C ASN A 62 -5.18 26.26 -7.19
N ASP A 63 -6.13 26.32 -8.11
CA ASP A 63 -6.67 25.14 -8.78
C ASP A 63 -5.62 24.71 -9.81
N ASP A 64 -4.61 23.93 -9.35
CA ASP A 64 -3.53 23.39 -10.18
C ASP A 64 -4.11 22.41 -11.22
N LEU A 65 -4.49 22.95 -12.38
CA LEU A 65 -4.85 22.15 -13.55
C LEU A 65 -3.60 21.57 -14.22
N PRO A 66 -3.69 20.36 -14.82
CA PRO A 66 -2.61 19.81 -15.63
C PRO A 66 -2.20 20.75 -16.77
N PHE A 67 -0.93 20.65 -17.19
CA PHE A 67 -0.38 21.49 -18.26
C PHE A 67 -1.21 21.36 -19.55
N GLY A 68 -1.64 22.50 -20.10
CA GLY A 68 -2.46 22.57 -21.32
C GLY A 68 -3.97 22.55 -21.09
N PHE A 69 -4.43 22.55 -19.83
CA PHE A 69 -5.83 22.65 -19.48
C PHE A 69 -6.15 24.02 -18.87
N GLU A 70 -7.29 24.59 -19.26
CA GLU A 70 -7.85 25.82 -18.72
C GLU A 70 -9.33 25.57 -18.42
N PHE A 71 -9.84 26.09 -17.29
CA PHE A 71 -11.27 26.04 -17.01
C PHE A 71 -12.03 26.85 -18.07
N LEU A 72 -13.00 26.21 -18.72
CA LEU A 72 -13.92 26.91 -19.62
C LEU A 72 -14.79 27.94 -18.85
N ASP A 73 -15.10 27.65 -17.58
CA ASP A 73 -15.68 28.58 -16.61
C ASP A 73 -15.28 28.15 -15.19
N LYS A 74 -14.72 29.08 -14.41
CA LYS A 74 -14.28 28.85 -13.03
C LYS A 74 -15.43 28.80 -12.03
N ASN A 75 -16.61 29.32 -12.41
CA ASN A 75 -17.78 29.42 -11.54
C ASN A 75 -18.79 28.28 -11.76
N ALA A 76 -18.57 27.44 -12.79
CA ALA A 76 -19.40 26.28 -13.05
C ALA A 76 -18.84 25.08 -12.30
N ASP A 77 -19.51 24.68 -11.22
CA ASP A 77 -19.16 23.48 -10.46
C ASP A 77 -19.79 22.20 -11.07
N HIS A 78 -20.89 22.35 -11.81
CA HIS A 78 -21.58 21.31 -12.55
C HIS A 78 -22.13 21.88 -13.86
N GLY A 79 -21.86 21.23 -15.00
CA GLY A 79 -22.38 21.70 -16.28
C GLY A 79 -22.15 20.71 -17.41
N PRO A 80 -22.93 20.80 -18.50
CA PRO A 80 -22.78 19.93 -19.66
C PRO A 80 -21.42 20.15 -20.32
N ILE A 81 -20.83 19.07 -20.85
CA ILE A 81 -19.59 19.16 -21.63
C ILE A 81 -19.94 19.83 -22.95
N THR A 82 -19.60 21.11 -23.11
CA THR A 82 -19.87 21.85 -24.34
C THR A 82 -18.61 22.48 -24.90
N VAL A 83 -18.37 22.27 -26.21
CA VAL A 83 -17.20 22.85 -26.91
C VAL A 83 -17.37 24.37 -27.10
N ASN A 84 -18.62 24.87 -27.12
CA ASN A 84 -18.93 26.29 -27.21
C ASN A 84 -20.21 26.59 -26.41
N ARG A 85 -20.08 27.47 -25.40
CA ARG A 85 -21.12 27.79 -24.44
C ARG A 85 -22.14 28.81 -24.94
N GLU A 86 -21.74 29.70 -25.85
CA GLU A 86 -22.65 30.66 -26.50
C GLU A 86 -23.63 29.97 -27.45
N LYS A 87 -23.26 28.78 -27.93
CA LYS A 87 -24.08 27.92 -28.78
C LYS A 87 -24.70 26.75 -28.00
N ASP A 88 -24.65 26.80 -26.67
CA ASP A 88 -25.31 25.79 -25.87
C ASP A 88 -26.80 26.07 -25.81
N ASP A 89 -27.59 25.13 -26.31
CA ASP A 89 -29.06 25.20 -26.32
C ASP A 89 -29.67 24.58 -25.05
N GLY A 90 -28.84 24.15 -24.10
CA GLY A 90 -29.25 23.53 -22.84
C GLY A 90 -29.77 22.09 -23.00
N THR A 91 -29.66 21.50 -24.20
CA THR A 91 -30.07 20.10 -24.45
C THR A 91 -28.95 19.10 -24.24
N LYS A 92 -27.72 19.58 -24.05
CA LYS A 92 -26.54 18.72 -23.90
C LYS A 92 -26.55 17.98 -22.58
N LEU A 93 -26.08 16.74 -22.64
CA LEU A 93 -26.03 15.83 -21.50
C LEU A 93 -25.11 16.39 -20.40
N ASN A 94 -25.65 16.64 -19.21
CA ASN A 94 -24.86 16.97 -18.03
C ASN A 94 -24.60 15.67 -17.24
N MET A 95 -23.38 15.15 -17.36
CA MET A 95 -23.01 13.89 -16.70
C MET A 95 -23.19 13.96 -15.18
N TYR A 96 -23.04 15.13 -14.55
CA TYR A 96 -23.28 15.30 -13.12
C TYR A 96 -24.73 15.03 -12.71
N ASP A 97 -25.71 15.35 -13.55
CA ASP A 97 -27.12 15.11 -13.25
C ASP A 97 -27.46 13.61 -13.30
N TYR A 98 -26.61 12.80 -13.95
CA TYR A 98 -26.71 11.34 -14.02
C TYR A 98 -25.77 10.62 -13.06
N ILE A 99 -24.82 11.33 -12.45
CA ILE A 99 -24.06 10.84 -11.30
C ILE A 99 -24.97 11.02 -10.09
N HIS A 100 -25.82 10.02 -9.84
CA HIS A 100 -26.42 9.91 -8.52
C HIS A 100 -25.26 9.72 -7.53
N PRO A 101 -25.18 10.50 -6.42
CA PRO A 101 -24.30 10.11 -5.33
C PRO A 101 -24.73 8.70 -4.96
N GLU A 102 -23.85 7.72 -5.18
CA GLU A 102 -24.15 6.35 -4.82
C GLU A 102 -24.57 6.38 -3.36
N ASP A 103 -25.82 5.99 -3.09
CA ASP A 103 -26.24 5.73 -1.73
C ASP A 103 -25.51 4.46 -1.28
N LEU A 104 -24.26 4.65 -0.89
CA LEU A 104 -23.38 3.59 -0.41
C LEU A 104 -23.91 2.98 0.89
N SER A 105 -24.95 3.57 1.52
CA SER A 105 -25.62 2.97 2.68
C SER A 105 -26.31 1.65 2.34
N PHE A 106 -26.71 1.45 1.07
CA PHE A 106 -27.21 0.16 0.61
C PHE A 106 -26.12 -0.92 0.60
N TYR A 107 -24.87 -0.53 0.34
CA TYR A 107 -23.73 -1.45 0.22
C TYR A 107 -22.93 -1.58 1.52
N TYR A 108 -23.00 -0.61 2.42
CA TYR A 108 -22.21 -0.55 3.65
C TYR A 108 -23.10 -0.26 4.86
N ASN A 109 -23.38 -1.31 5.64
CA ASN A 109 -24.01 -1.19 6.96
C ASN A 109 -22.94 -0.91 8.02
N GLN A 110 -22.73 0.38 8.32
CA GLN A 110 -21.72 0.81 9.30
C GLN A 110 -21.95 0.22 10.70
N GLU A 111 -23.21 0.12 11.15
CA GLU A 111 -23.51 -0.44 12.48
C GLU A 111 -23.17 -1.93 12.58
N GLU A 112 -23.35 -2.68 11.50
CA GLU A 112 -22.97 -4.09 11.42
C GLU A 112 -21.45 -4.24 11.38
N PHE A 113 -20.77 -3.42 10.58
CA PHE A 113 -19.32 -3.37 10.55
C PHE A 113 -18.73 -3.03 11.93
N ASP A 114 -19.27 -2.04 12.64
CA ASP A 114 -18.77 -1.62 13.95
C ASP A 114 -18.89 -2.73 15.02
N LYS A 115 -19.89 -3.61 14.89
CA LYS A 115 -20.09 -4.78 15.78
C LYS A 115 -19.11 -5.93 15.53
N LEU A 116 -18.44 -5.96 14.37
CA LEU A 116 -17.45 -7.00 14.07
C LEU A 116 -16.26 -6.93 15.02
N GLU A 117 -15.78 -8.09 15.45
CA GLU A 117 -14.56 -8.22 16.26
C GLU A 117 -13.33 -7.70 15.51
N ASP A 118 -12.35 -7.17 16.24
CA ASP A 118 -11.13 -6.62 15.62
C ASP A 118 -10.21 -7.71 15.03
N ILE A 119 -10.30 -8.93 15.55
CA ILE A 119 -9.46 -10.07 15.18
C ILE A 119 -10.34 -11.30 15.11
N ILE A 120 -10.24 -12.06 14.02
CA ILE A 120 -10.81 -13.39 13.94
C ILE A 120 -9.82 -14.35 14.62
N ASN A 121 -10.22 -14.93 15.75
CA ASN A 121 -9.36 -15.79 16.57
C ASN A 121 -9.06 -17.17 15.96
N GLU A 122 -9.52 -17.45 14.74
CA GLU A 122 -9.13 -18.63 13.97
C GLU A 122 -7.72 -18.42 13.41
N LYS A 123 -6.73 -19.05 14.05
CA LYS A 123 -5.40 -19.19 13.47
C LYS A 123 -5.46 -20.21 12.35
N ASN A 124 -5.18 -19.75 11.13
CA ASN A 124 -5.11 -20.60 9.95
C ASN A 124 -3.66 -21.02 9.75
N SER A 125 -3.44 -22.33 9.61
CA SER A 125 -2.13 -22.93 9.37
C SER A 125 -2.17 -23.73 8.07
N ASN A 126 -1.35 -23.34 7.10
CA ASN A 126 -1.37 -23.87 5.75
C ASN A 126 0.02 -24.37 5.34
N TYR A 127 0.06 -25.49 4.61
CA TYR A 127 1.28 -26.08 4.05
C TYR A 127 1.17 -26.14 2.53
N PHE A 128 1.93 -25.30 1.85
CA PHE A 128 1.95 -25.20 0.39
C PHE A 128 3.18 -25.92 -0.18
N CYS A 129 2.96 -27.02 -0.89
CA CYS A 129 4.04 -27.88 -1.37
C CYS A 129 4.82 -27.25 -2.53
N GLU A 130 6.12 -27.53 -2.63
CA GLU A 130 6.94 -27.04 -3.74
C GLU A 130 6.44 -27.60 -5.09
N TYR A 131 6.36 -26.73 -6.11
CA TYR A 131 5.90 -27.10 -7.44
C TYR A 131 6.96 -27.80 -8.28
N GLY A 132 6.52 -28.72 -9.14
CA GLY A 132 7.28 -29.07 -10.34
C GLY A 132 7.18 -27.94 -11.38
N THR A 133 8.26 -27.62 -12.10
CA THR A 133 8.26 -26.54 -13.11
C THR A 133 7.56 -26.90 -14.43
N ALA A 134 6.96 -28.10 -14.52
CA ALA A 134 6.47 -28.68 -15.76
C ALA A 134 5.06 -28.23 -16.17
N LYS A 135 4.31 -27.52 -15.32
CA LYS A 135 2.97 -27.01 -15.65
C LYS A 135 2.85 -25.49 -15.51
N PRO A 136 1.94 -24.87 -16.27
CA PRO A 136 1.71 -23.43 -16.20
C PRO A 136 1.07 -23.05 -14.85
N PRO A 137 1.28 -21.80 -14.37
CA PRO A 137 0.81 -21.35 -13.05
C PRO A 137 -0.69 -21.56 -12.80
N GLU A 138 -1.51 -21.48 -13.84
CA GLU A 138 -2.98 -21.56 -13.78
C GLU A 138 -3.48 -22.99 -13.55
N ALA A 139 -2.63 -24.00 -13.71
CA ALA A 139 -2.99 -25.41 -13.51
C ALA A 139 -2.93 -25.86 -12.05
N TYR A 140 -2.62 -24.94 -11.13
CA TYR A 140 -2.41 -25.23 -9.71
C TYR A 140 -3.49 -24.58 -8.85
N GLU A 141 -4.22 -25.38 -8.08
CA GLU A 141 -5.22 -24.93 -7.12
C GLU A 141 -4.72 -25.11 -5.68
N GLY A 142 -5.19 -24.29 -4.74
CA GLY A 142 -4.96 -24.49 -3.30
C GLY A 142 -3.77 -23.74 -2.67
N TYR A 143 -3.23 -22.73 -3.35
CA TYR A 143 -2.08 -21.94 -2.89
C TYR A 143 -2.47 -20.52 -2.51
N GLU A 144 -3.69 -20.40 -1.98
CA GLU A 144 -4.30 -19.14 -1.65
C GLU A 144 -4.65 -19.08 -0.17
N ILE A 145 -4.41 -17.92 0.42
CA ILE A 145 -4.91 -17.55 1.74
C ILE A 145 -5.90 -16.40 1.56
N LYS A 146 -6.97 -16.45 2.36
CA LYS A 146 -8.11 -15.54 2.25
C LYS A 146 -8.62 -15.17 3.63
N CYS A 147 -9.02 -13.91 3.76
CA CYS A 147 -9.84 -13.40 4.85
C CYS A 147 -11.27 -13.10 4.36
N PRO A 148 -12.26 -13.10 5.26
CA PRO A 148 -13.61 -12.68 4.93
C PRO A 148 -13.67 -11.17 4.63
N THR A 149 -14.79 -10.73 4.07
CA THR A 149 -15.05 -9.30 3.82
C THR A 149 -14.83 -8.47 5.09
N HIS A 150 -14.24 -7.28 4.96
CA HIS A 150 -13.87 -6.37 6.05
C HIS A 150 -12.67 -6.78 6.89
N TYR A 151 -11.95 -7.83 6.49
CA TYR A 151 -10.73 -8.26 7.14
C TYR A 151 -9.59 -8.41 6.15
N THR A 152 -8.39 -8.16 6.65
CA THR A 152 -7.15 -8.32 5.91
C THR A 152 -6.21 -9.29 6.61
N ILE A 153 -5.36 -9.92 5.81
CA ILE A 153 -4.40 -10.92 6.24
C ILE A 153 -3.34 -10.27 7.12
N LYS A 154 -3.06 -10.91 8.26
CA LYS A 154 -1.93 -10.62 9.14
C LYS A 154 -1.12 -11.90 9.31
N LEU A 155 0.16 -11.86 8.92
CA LEU A 155 1.02 -13.05 8.98
C LEU A 155 1.64 -13.19 10.37
N ASP A 156 1.52 -14.39 10.94
CA ASP A 156 2.08 -14.74 12.25
C ASP A 156 3.42 -15.49 12.09
N TYR A 157 3.46 -16.43 11.14
CA TYR A 157 4.62 -17.29 10.91
C TYR A 157 4.73 -17.65 9.43
N VAL A 158 5.97 -17.73 8.93
CA VAL A 158 6.27 -18.13 7.56
C VAL A 158 7.59 -18.89 7.56
N PHE A 159 7.57 -20.10 7.01
CA PHE A 159 8.74 -20.96 6.86
C PHE A 159 8.75 -21.63 5.51
N TYR A 160 9.89 -21.58 4.81
CA TYR A 160 10.10 -22.30 3.57
C TYR A 160 11.21 -23.33 3.72
N GLY A 161 10.86 -24.61 3.56
CA GLY A 161 11.81 -25.71 3.75
C GLY A 161 11.10 -27.00 4.14
N ARG A 162 11.65 -27.73 5.11
CA ARG A 162 10.99 -28.87 5.75
C ARG A 162 11.37 -28.94 7.24
N HIS A 163 10.36 -29.07 8.09
CA HIS A 163 10.55 -29.25 9.54
C HIS A 163 11.17 -30.62 9.86
N ALA A 164 11.87 -30.69 10.99
CA ALA A 164 12.49 -31.93 11.46
C ALA A 164 11.42 -33.04 11.64
N ASN A 165 11.70 -34.23 11.11
CA ASN A 165 10.86 -35.43 11.19
C ASN A 165 9.43 -35.29 10.61
N ASP A 166 9.16 -34.25 9.83
CA ASP A 166 7.86 -34.11 9.18
C ASP A 166 7.78 -34.91 7.88
N THR A 167 7.03 -36.01 7.92
CA THR A 167 6.71 -36.87 6.78
C THR A 167 5.24 -36.81 6.36
N LYS A 168 4.42 -36.02 7.07
CA LYS A 168 2.97 -35.97 6.85
C LYS A 168 2.61 -34.89 5.84
N HIS A 169 3.22 -33.71 5.95
CA HIS A 169 2.94 -32.62 5.02
C HIS A 169 3.72 -32.79 3.72
N CYS A 170 3.03 -32.51 2.62
CA CYS A 170 3.57 -32.61 1.27
C CYS A 170 4.24 -33.97 1.03
N ASN A 171 3.52 -35.05 1.34
CA ASN A 171 3.95 -36.42 1.08
C ASN A 171 3.56 -36.93 -0.31
N LYS A 172 2.87 -36.10 -1.10
CA LYS A 172 2.49 -36.34 -2.48
C LYS A 172 2.94 -35.19 -3.36
N TYR A 173 3.38 -35.53 -4.57
CA TYR A 173 3.55 -34.57 -5.64
C TYR A 173 2.18 -34.01 -6.06
N TYR A 174 2.20 -32.90 -6.77
CA TYR A 174 0.99 -32.28 -7.32
C TYR A 174 0.22 -33.23 -8.27
N GLU A 175 0.89 -34.24 -8.84
CA GLU A 175 0.32 -35.29 -9.68
C GLU A 175 -0.42 -36.38 -8.89
N GLY A 176 -0.40 -36.30 -7.55
CA GLY A 176 -1.00 -37.28 -6.65
C GLY A 176 -0.11 -38.51 -6.37
N VAL A 177 1.09 -38.56 -6.95
CA VAL A 177 2.09 -39.61 -6.73
C VAL A 177 2.79 -39.40 -5.39
N ASP A 178 3.01 -40.47 -4.63
CA ASP A 178 3.72 -40.39 -3.34
C ASP A 178 5.19 -39.97 -3.53
N VAL A 179 5.67 -39.13 -2.63
CA VAL A 179 7.05 -38.66 -2.58
C VAL A 179 7.92 -39.72 -1.91
N GLU A 180 9.13 -39.94 -2.44
CA GLU A 180 10.07 -40.91 -1.89
C GLU A 180 10.44 -40.58 -0.45
N GLU A 181 10.48 -41.60 0.42
CA GLU A 181 10.68 -41.42 1.87
C GLU A 181 12.00 -40.69 2.19
N GLU A 182 13.04 -40.89 1.38
CA GLU A 182 14.34 -40.21 1.50
C GLU A 182 14.25 -38.69 1.28
N ARG A 183 13.28 -38.22 0.48
CA ARG A 183 13.02 -36.79 0.23
C ARG A 183 12.16 -36.15 1.31
N LEU A 184 11.44 -36.96 2.11
CA LEU A 184 10.61 -36.53 3.24
C LEU A 184 11.38 -36.56 4.56
N LYS A 185 12.25 -37.54 4.80
CA LYS A 185 13.02 -37.65 6.04
C LYS A 185 14.02 -36.52 6.18
N SER A 186 13.89 -35.71 7.24
CA SER A 186 14.88 -34.70 7.64
C SER A 186 15.13 -34.79 9.14
N ASP A 187 16.36 -35.11 9.56
CA ASP A 187 16.69 -35.26 10.98
C ASP A 187 16.68 -33.91 11.73
N LYS A 188 16.89 -32.82 11.00
CA LYS A 188 16.87 -31.44 11.49
C LYS A 188 15.95 -30.60 10.63
N GLU A 189 15.47 -29.51 11.21
CA GLU A 189 14.81 -28.49 10.45
C GLU A 189 15.80 -27.89 9.46
N CYS A 190 15.32 -27.69 8.24
CA CYS A 190 16.12 -27.11 7.20
C CYS A 190 15.21 -26.17 6.41
N GLY A 191 15.69 -24.97 6.08
CA GLY A 191 14.86 -23.97 5.43
C GLY A 191 15.28 -22.55 5.78
N SER A 192 14.38 -21.61 5.51
CA SER A 192 14.50 -20.21 5.88
C SER A 192 13.14 -19.66 6.32
N GLU A 193 13.14 -18.51 7.00
CA GLU A 193 11.92 -17.81 7.43
C GLU A 193 11.76 -16.50 6.64
N PRO A 194 11.22 -16.56 5.40
CA PRO A 194 11.10 -15.40 4.52
C PRO A 194 9.91 -14.50 4.88
N ILE A 195 9.65 -14.28 6.17
CA ILE A 195 8.42 -13.62 6.65
C ILE A 195 8.24 -12.22 6.06
N GLU A 196 9.29 -11.41 5.99
CA GLU A 196 9.17 -10.04 5.47
C GLU A 196 8.85 -10.01 3.96
N ALA A 197 9.45 -10.91 3.17
CA ALA A 197 9.13 -11.04 1.76
C ALA A 197 7.67 -11.46 1.53
N VAL A 198 7.14 -12.37 2.36
CA VAL A 198 5.74 -12.80 2.25
C VAL A 198 4.78 -11.73 2.79
N LYS A 199 5.18 -10.95 3.80
CA LYS A 199 4.41 -9.78 4.27
C LYS A 199 4.25 -8.73 3.19
N GLU A 200 5.32 -8.39 2.48
CA GLU A 200 5.25 -7.44 1.35
C GLU A 200 4.25 -7.88 0.27
N LEU A 201 4.10 -9.20 0.08
CA LEU A 201 3.17 -9.77 -0.88
C LEU A 201 1.73 -9.83 -0.35
N CYS A 202 1.50 -10.22 0.90
CA CYS A 202 0.18 -10.61 1.38
C CYS A 202 -0.42 -9.74 2.49
N GLU A 203 0.40 -9.10 3.33
CA GLU A 203 -0.09 -8.45 4.53
C GLU A 203 -0.95 -7.22 4.19
N GLY A 204 -2.11 -7.08 4.84
CA GLY A 204 -3.06 -6.01 4.53
C GLY A 204 -3.91 -6.25 3.27
N ARG A 205 -3.83 -7.43 2.64
CA ARG A 205 -4.73 -7.85 1.55
C ARG A 205 -5.81 -8.78 2.07
N VAL A 206 -6.97 -8.83 1.40
CA VAL A 206 -8.05 -9.79 1.69
C VAL A 206 -7.72 -11.18 1.15
N TYR A 207 -6.93 -11.23 0.07
CA TYR A 207 -6.57 -12.43 -0.66
C TYR A 207 -5.10 -12.37 -1.05
N CYS A 208 -4.40 -13.50 -0.94
CA CYS A 208 -3.04 -13.65 -1.44
C CYS A 208 -2.81 -15.04 -2.00
N SER A 209 -2.19 -15.12 -3.18
CA SER A 209 -1.72 -16.38 -3.76
C SER A 209 -0.20 -16.45 -3.64
N LEU A 210 0.31 -17.54 -3.07
CA LEU A 210 1.73 -17.72 -2.80
C LEU A 210 2.26 -18.94 -3.53
N ARG A 211 3.23 -18.70 -4.42
CA ARG A 211 3.87 -19.77 -5.20
C ARG A 211 5.22 -20.17 -4.62
N PRO A 212 5.34 -21.26 -3.82
CA PRO A 212 6.63 -21.78 -3.39
C PRO A 212 7.48 -22.27 -4.57
N GLY A 213 8.55 -21.54 -4.90
CA GLY A 213 9.52 -21.91 -5.93
C GLY A 213 10.87 -21.18 -5.76
N GLY A 214 11.94 -21.84 -6.25
CA GLY A 214 13.33 -21.50 -5.95
C GLY A 214 13.87 -20.13 -6.42
N SER A 215 13.04 -19.28 -7.07
CA SER A 215 13.43 -17.90 -7.38
C SER A 215 13.06 -16.91 -6.26
N HIS A 216 12.00 -17.18 -5.49
CA HIS A 216 11.52 -16.28 -4.43
C HIS A 216 11.96 -16.71 -3.04
N PHE A 217 12.25 -18.00 -2.88
CA PHE A 217 12.62 -18.56 -1.60
C PHE A 217 13.95 -19.29 -1.73
N THR A 218 14.95 -18.81 -0.99
CA THR A 218 16.25 -19.47 -0.88
C THR A 218 16.23 -20.39 0.34
N ASP A 219 16.68 -21.64 0.19
CA ASP A 219 16.71 -22.61 1.28
C ASP A 219 18.01 -23.44 1.31
N SER A 220 18.28 -24.05 2.46
CA SER A 220 19.44 -24.90 2.71
C SER A 220 19.21 -26.39 2.41
N CYS A 221 18.06 -26.79 1.89
CA CYS A 221 17.58 -28.18 1.76
C CYS A 221 17.47 -28.64 0.30
N SER A 222 18.55 -28.54 -0.47
CA SER A 222 18.50 -28.79 -1.92
C SER A 222 18.01 -30.19 -2.32
N SER A 223 18.06 -31.18 -1.43
CA SER A 223 17.68 -32.58 -1.71
C SER A 223 16.37 -33.05 -1.07
N LYS A 224 15.63 -32.18 -0.37
CA LYS A 224 14.35 -32.52 0.28
C LYS A 224 13.19 -31.94 -0.50
N PHE A 225 12.04 -32.60 -0.44
CA PHE A 225 10.83 -32.04 -1.03
C PHE A 225 10.26 -31.00 -0.07
N LYS A 226 10.18 -29.73 -0.45
CA LYS A 226 9.93 -28.64 0.51
C LYS A 226 8.48 -28.17 0.48
N TYR A 227 8.15 -27.32 1.43
CA TYR A 227 6.88 -26.60 1.49
C TYR A 227 7.07 -25.22 2.11
N LEU A 228 6.10 -24.35 1.83
CA LEU A 228 5.90 -23.09 2.52
C LEU A 228 4.82 -23.31 3.58
N HIS A 229 5.21 -23.25 4.85
CA HIS A 229 4.33 -23.32 6.01
C HIS A 229 4.01 -21.88 6.45
N ILE A 230 2.72 -21.55 6.54
CA ILE A 230 2.25 -20.21 6.87
C ILE A 230 1.20 -20.31 7.96
N ASP A 231 1.39 -19.52 9.02
CA ASP A 231 0.34 -19.21 9.98
C ASP A 231 -0.11 -17.76 9.79
N TYR A 232 -1.42 -17.55 9.72
CA TYR A 232 -2.01 -16.23 9.60
C TYR A 232 -3.33 -16.12 10.34
N HIS A 233 -3.71 -14.88 10.65
CA HIS A 233 -5.03 -14.54 11.12
C HIS A 233 -5.58 -13.34 10.35
N CYS A 234 -6.86 -13.06 10.55
CA CYS A 234 -7.56 -11.98 9.88
C CYS A 234 -7.83 -10.85 10.87
N VAL A 235 -7.43 -9.63 10.51
CA VAL A 235 -7.64 -8.42 11.30
C VAL A 235 -8.63 -7.51 10.60
N LYS A 236 -9.52 -6.89 11.37
CA LYS A 236 -10.55 -6.00 10.84
C LYS A 236 -9.90 -4.80 10.16
N ASP A 237 -10.43 -4.44 9.00
CA ASP A 237 -9.94 -3.33 8.21
C ASP A 237 -10.10 -2.03 8.97
N LYS A 238 -8.99 -1.35 9.24
CA LYS A 238 -9.03 0.01 9.77
C LYS A 238 -9.32 0.93 8.60
N VAL A 239 -10.60 1.06 8.21
CA VAL A 239 -11.01 2.01 7.18
C VAL A 239 -10.55 3.40 7.65
N LYS A 240 -9.47 3.92 7.05
CA LYS A 240 -9.09 5.33 7.21
C LYS A 240 -10.02 6.14 6.32
N ILE A 241 -11.29 6.26 6.71
CA ILE A 241 -12.16 7.27 6.11
C ILE A 241 -11.56 8.61 6.53
N LYS A 242 -10.74 9.20 5.65
CA LYS A 242 -10.51 10.63 5.70
C LYS A 242 -11.81 11.26 5.25
N LEU A 243 -12.72 11.47 6.20
CA LEU A 243 -13.85 12.38 6.00
C LEU A 243 -13.22 13.72 5.64
N LYS A 244 -13.40 14.13 4.39
CA LYS A 244 -13.00 15.43 3.87
C LYS A 244 -14.11 16.43 4.18
#